data_AF-A0A3D4QZ46-F1
#
_entry.id   AF-A0A3D4QZ46-F1
#
_cell.length_a   1.000
_cell.length_b   1.000
_cell.length_c   1.000
_cell.angle_alpha   90.00
_cell.angle_beta   90.00
_cell.angle_gamma   90.00
#
_symmetry.space_group_name_H-M   'P 1'
#
loop_
_entity.id
_entity.type
_entity.pdbx_description
1 polymer ?
#
loop_
_entity_poly.entity_id
_entity_poly.type
_entity_poly.pdbx_seq_one_letter_code
_entity_poly.pdbx_strand_id
1 'polypeptide(L)' 'MNQQSIVALDKVSLNYHSLEGETPALKGICMNVFKGEFIG' A
#
# COMPACT_ATOMS: atom_id res chain seq x y z
N MET A 1 16.93 -7.46 18.38
CA MET A 1 15.45 -7.36 18.39
C MET A 1 14.96 -7.86 17.04
N ASN A 2 14.10 -8.88 16.98
CA ASN A 2 13.46 -9.26 15.72
C ASN A 2 12.47 -8.15 15.36
N GLN A 3 12.73 -7.43 14.27
CA GLN A 3 11.80 -6.42 13.77
C GLN A 3 10.60 -7.14 13.15
N GLN A 4 9.48 -7.15 13.87
CA GLN A 4 8.23 -7.70 13.38
C GLN A 4 7.54 -6.64 12.50
N SER A 5 7.38 -6.93 11.21
CA SER A 5 6.50 -6.16 10.33
C SER A 5 5.05 -6.40 10.75
N ILE A 6 4.30 -5.33 10.97
CA ILE A 6 2.90 -5.34 11.35
C ILE A 6 1.96 -4.98 10.19
N VAL A 7 2.49 -4.28 9.18
CA VAL A 7 1.80 -4.02 7.91
C VAL A 7 2.81 -4.26 6.78
N ALA A 8 2.42 -5.06 5.80
CA ALA A 8 3.18 -5.28 4.58
C ALA A 8 2.26 -5.11 3.37
N LEU A 9 2.54 -4.08 2.57
CA LEU A 9 1.97 -3.88 1.25
C LEU A 9 3.02 -4.31 0.23
N ASP A 10 2.70 -5.27 -0.62
CA ASP A 10 3.56 -5.72 -1.72
C ASP A 10 2.87 -5.48 -3.05
N LYS A 11 3.46 -4.61 -3.87
CA LYS A 11 3.00 -4.25 -5.22
C LYS A 11 1.51 -3.93 -5.31
N VAL A 12 0.95 -3.28 -4.28
CA VAL A 12 -0.48 -2.96 -4.21
C VAL A 12 -0.80 -1.91 -5.28
N SER A 13 -1.80 -2.21 -6.09
CA SER A 13 -2.33 -1.30 -7.11
C SER A 13 -3.84 -1.19 -6.96
N LEU A 14 -4.38 0.00 -7.22
CA LEU A 14 -5.80 0.29 -7.13
C LEU A 14 -6.20 1.15 -8.32
N ASN A 15 -7.26 0.76 -9.01
CA ASN A 15 -7.90 1.54 -10.06
C ASN A 15 -9.34 1.86 -9.65
N TYR A 16 -9.79 3.07 -9.95
CA TYR A 16 -11.21 3.42 -9.92
C TYR A 16 -11.85 3.10 -11.26
N HIS A 17 -13.06 2.54 -11.22
CA HIS A 17 -13.86 2.26 -12.40
C HIS A 17 -14.99 3.29 -12.51
N SER A 18 -15.12 3.89 -13.69
CA SER A 18 -16.17 4.85 -14.01
C SER A 18 -16.78 4.55 -15.38
N LEU A 19 -17.84 5.29 -15.75
CA LEU A 19 -18.44 5.19 -17.08
C LEU A 19 -17.46 5.63 -18.20
N GLU A 20 -16.46 6.43 -17.86
CA GLU A 20 -15.43 6.94 -18.78
C GLU A 20 -14.23 5.96 -18.91
N GLY A 21 -14.22 4.90 -18.10
CA GLY A 21 -13.17 3.89 -18.07
C GLY A 21 -12.46 3.79 -16.71
N GLU A 22 -11.24 3.27 -16.74
CA GLU A 22 -10.40 3.07 -15.54
C GLU A 22 -9.48 4.26 -15.30
N THR A 23 -9.41 4.71 -14.04
CA THR A 23 -8.46 5.73 -13.57
C THR A 23 -7.53 5.12 -12.52
N PRO A 24 -6.20 5.14 -12.71
CA PRO A 24 -5.27 4.60 -11.72
C PRO A 24 -5.21 5.48 -10.47
N ALA A 25 -5.38 4.87 -9.29
CA ALA A 25 -5.35 5.52 -7.98
C ALA A 25 -4.04 5.23 -7.22
N LEU A 26 -3.62 3.97 -7.21
CA LEU A 26 -2.35 3.51 -6.63
C LEU A 26 -1.67 2.59 -7.63
N LYS A 27 -0.35 2.69 -7.77
CA LYS A 27 0.41 1.87 -8.71
C LYS A 27 1.65 1.27 -8.05
N GLY A 28 1.59 -0.05 -7.84
CA GLY A 28 2.74 -0.84 -7.39
C GLY A 28 3.34 -0.39 -6.06
N ILE A 29 2.50 0.02 -5.10
CA ILE A 29 2.95 0.48 -3.78
C ILE A 29 3.54 -0.69 -2.99
N CYS A 30 4.78 -0.52 -2.54
CA CYS A 30 5.45 -1.41 -1.60
C CYS A 30 5.73 -0.65 -0.30
N MET A 31 5.24 -1.16 0.83
CA MET A 31 5.43 -0.51 2.14
C MET A 31 5.52 -1.57 3.23
N ASN A 32 6.45 -1.40 4.16
CA ASN A 32 6.49 -2.16 5.40
C ASN A 32 6.41 -1.19 6.58
N VAL A 33 5.64 -1.57 7.58
CA VAL A 33 5.51 -0.83 8.84
C VAL A 33 5.89 -1.78 9.96
N PHE A 34 6.88 -1.38 10.75
CA PHE A 34 7.37 -2.17 11.86
C PHE A 34 6.67 -1.78 13.16
N LYS A 35 6.63 -2.73 14.11
CA LYS A 35 6.02 -2.50 15.41
C LYS A 35 6.66 -1.29 16.12
N GLY A 36 5.84 -0.28 16.43
CA GLY A 36 6.26 0.94 17.13
C GLY A 36 6.57 2.13 16.22
N GLU A 37 6.50 1.96 14.90
CA GLU A 37 6.65 3.08 13.95
C GLU A 37 5.37 3.91 13.86
N PHE A 38 5.55 5.21 13.65
CA PHE A 38 4.47 6.15 13.34
C PHE A 38 4.58 6.58 11.87
N ILE A 39 3.46 6.54 11.15
CA ILE A 39 3.39 6.85 9.71
C ILE A 39 2.28 7.88 9.49
N GLY A 40 2.54 8.86 8.62
CA GLY A 40 1.60 9.90 8.20
C GLY A 40 1.66 10.14 6.70
#